data_AF-A0A2G9N671-F1
#
_entry.id   AF-A0A2G9N671-F1
#
_cell.length_a   1.000
_cell.length_b   1.000
_cell.length_c   1.000
_cell.angle_alpha   90.00
_cell.angle_beta   90.00
_cell.angle_gamma   90.00
#
_symmetry.space_group_name_H-M   'P 1'
#
loop_
_entity.id
_entity.type
_entity.pdbx_description
1 polymer ?
#
loop_
_entity_poly.entity_id
_entity_poly.type
_entity_poly.pdbx_seq_one_letter_code
_entity_poly.pdbx_strand_id
1 'polypeptide(L)'
;MASKEEKKKVFKELEKHAKETFELRKELNSIDDKKESLFNEKNKVSGEIRKLIGTVKSSRAERDRLTKEVRELKEKRAKLSDEIKKKIGEAKKLNSEKDKVRKKQSIKADPYKLKKEIEEMESMIETEAMSFQKEQQLMVKIKEKRKQYDEIKKISGVFDTSHKINDEIDKLKKEADEAHRNIQLKAEKSQKLHEEMIEGSKKIDELKKHEDEWHVKIDEVKKRFNEVNEGLQVKLSEMAKAKTKVDETREDTRYERRSRDDYLLGEKVKAVQEKMRKGEKLTTDDLIVMSSSGIDNPEDDEDFGEEEEKKEAKAEKKEEANKAEEKKEEIKAEKEEKPAAEEGQQKQE
;
A
#
# COMPACT_ATOMS: atom_id res chain seq x y z
N MET A 1 7.34 8.58 64.36
CA MET A 1 8.40 7.55 64.42
C MET A 1 7.93 6.31 63.67
N ALA A 2 8.48 6.03 62.49
CA ALA A 2 8.19 4.77 61.80
C ALA A 2 8.97 3.63 62.47
N SER A 3 8.28 2.60 62.93
CA SER A 3 8.90 1.43 63.57
C SER A 3 9.88 0.76 62.60
N LYS A 4 10.96 0.16 63.12
CA LYS A 4 11.97 -0.59 62.34
C LYS A 4 11.32 -1.68 61.47
N GLU A 5 10.13 -2.16 61.86
CA GLU A 5 9.31 -3.10 61.11
C GLU A 5 8.56 -2.46 59.94
N GLU A 6 8.05 -1.24 60.08
CA GLU A 6 7.39 -0.49 59.02
C GLU A 6 8.37 -0.14 57.91
N LYS A 7 9.60 0.27 58.29
CA LYS A 7 10.70 0.50 57.33
C LYS A 7 11.00 -0.77 56.53
N LYS A 8 11.10 -1.93 57.19
CA LYS A 8 11.28 -3.24 56.51
C LYS A 8 10.10 -3.63 55.61
N LYS A 9 8.87 -3.24 55.95
CA LYS A 9 7.68 -3.51 55.12
C LYS A 9 7.70 -2.69 53.83
N VAL A 10 7.99 -1.39 53.90
CA VAL A 10 8.08 -0.50 52.72
C VAL A 10 9.19 -0.96 51.75
N PHE A 11 10.35 -1.39 52.26
CA PHE A 11 11.41 -1.96 51.41
C PHE A 11 10.98 -3.26 50.71
N LYS A 12 10.24 -4.14 51.41
CA LYS A 12 9.71 -5.38 50.81
C LYS A 12 8.65 -5.10 49.75
N GLU A 13 7.80 -4.09 49.95
CA GLU A 13 6.81 -3.66 48.96
C GLU A 13 7.49 -3.09 47.72
N LEU A 14 8.52 -2.26 47.88
CA LEU A 14 9.31 -1.75 46.76
C LEU A 14 9.99 -2.88 45.96
N GLU A 15 10.56 -3.88 46.64
CA GLU A 15 11.15 -5.04 45.99
C GLU A 15 10.13 -5.89 45.21
N LYS A 16 8.91 -6.05 45.75
CA LYS A 16 7.81 -6.73 45.06
C LYS A 16 7.39 -5.97 43.80
N HIS A 17 7.13 -4.67 43.92
CA HIS A 17 6.77 -3.83 42.78
C HIS A 17 7.91 -3.78 41.72
N ALA A 18 9.18 -3.81 42.14
CA ALA A 18 10.32 -3.89 41.23
C ALA A 18 10.38 -5.24 40.46
N LYS A 19 10.07 -6.36 41.12
CA LYS A 19 10.00 -7.68 40.46
C LYS A 19 8.82 -7.76 39.50
N GLU A 20 7.64 -7.32 39.94
CA GLU A 20 6.42 -7.28 39.11
C GLU A 20 6.61 -6.39 37.87
N THR A 21 7.21 -5.21 38.02
CA THR A 21 7.51 -4.32 36.87
C THR A 21 8.56 -4.91 35.94
N PHE A 22 9.54 -5.66 36.44
CA PHE A 22 10.52 -6.36 35.61
C PHE A 22 9.87 -7.49 34.79
N GLU A 23 8.99 -8.29 35.41
CA GLU A 23 8.23 -9.33 34.73
C GLU A 23 7.31 -8.75 33.66
N LEU A 24 6.55 -7.72 33.99
CA LEU A 24 5.68 -7.01 33.02
C LEU A 24 6.48 -6.39 31.86
N ARG A 25 7.68 -5.84 32.12
CA ARG A 25 8.57 -5.36 31.05
C ARG A 25 9.05 -6.49 30.14
N LYS A 26 9.39 -7.64 30.71
CA LYS A 26 9.82 -8.82 29.93
C LYS A 26 8.67 -9.34 29.06
N GLU A 27 7.46 -9.39 29.62
CA GLU A 27 6.25 -9.76 28.88
C GLU A 27 5.96 -8.75 27.77
N LEU A 28 6.04 -7.46 28.06
CA LEU A 28 5.82 -6.40 27.07
C LEU A 28 6.82 -6.49 25.91
N ASN A 29 8.12 -6.69 26.20
CA ASN A 29 9.13 -6.90 25.16
C ASN A 29 8.83 -8.14 24.31
N SER A 30 8.42 -9.25 24.94
CA SER A 30 8.05 -10.47 24.18
C SER A 30 6.81 -10.26 23.30
N ILE A 31 5.85 -9.44 23.75
CA ILE A 31 4.67 -9.07 22.96
C ILE A 31 5.07 -8.15 21.80
N ASP A 32 6.00 -7.23 22.02
CA ASP A 32 6.50 -6.32 20.98
C ASP A 32 7.30 -7.08 19.90
N ASP A 33 8.16 -8.01 20.28
CA ASP A 33 8.87 -8.91 19.35
C ASP A 33 7.90 -9.70 18.46
N LYS A 34 6.82 -10.22 19.07
CA LYS A 34 5.75 -10.91 18.35
C LYS A 34 5.03 -9.96 17.40
N LYS A 35 4.65 -8.77 17.87
CA LYS A 35 3.99 -7.75 17.05
C LYS A 35 4.83 -7.35 15.85
N GLU A 36 6.13 -7.12 16.02
CA GLU A 36 7.04 -6.79 14.94
C GLU A 36 7.15 -7.94 13.93
N SER A 37 7.28 -9.18 14.42
CA SER A 37 7.29 -10.38 13.57
C SER A 37 6.01 -10.53 12.74
N LEU A 38 4.84 -10.37 13.37
CA LEU A 38 3.54 -10.41 12.67
C LEU A 38 3.42 -9.27 11.65
N PHE A 39 3.90 -8.06 11.99
CA PHE A 39 3.85 -6.90 11.09
C PHE A 39 4.77 -7.06 9.88
N ASN A 40 5.96 -7.64 10.08
CA ASN A 40 6.88 -7.97 8.99
C ASN A 40 6.26 -8.98 8.04
N GLU A 41 5.63 -10.03 8.55
CA GLU A 41 4.99 -11.04 7.72
C GLU A 41 3.78 -10.48 6.96
N LYS A 42 2.96 -9.67 7.63
CA LYS A 42 1.86 -8.93 6.99
C LYS A 42 2.38 -8.00 5.88
N ASN A 43 3.48 -7.28 6.10
CA ASN A 43 4.04 -6.39 5.09
C ASN A 43 4.55 -7.16 3.86
N LYS A 44 5.09 -8.38 4.04
CA LYS A 44 5.46 -9.24 2.91
C LYS A 44 4.21 -9.63 2.10
N VAL A 45 3.18 -10.17 2.75
CA VAL A 45 1.93 -10.57 2.11
C VAL A 45 1.27 -9.38 1.40
N SER A 46 1.18 -8.23 2.06
CA SER A 46 0.63 -6.99 1.49
C SER A 46 1.46 -6.47 0.30
N GLY A 47 2.77 -6.68 0.33
CA GLY A 47 3.68 -6.40 -0.79
C GLY A 47 3.43 -7.32 -1.98
N GLU A 48 3.24 -8.62 -1.73
CA GLU A 48 2.89 -9.62 -2.75
C GLU A 48 1.53 -9.33 -3.37
N ILE A 49 0.50 -9.03 -2.56
CA ILE A 49 -0.82 -8.61 -3.03
C ILE A 49 -0.70 -7.40 -3.95
N ARG A 50 0.07 -6.36 -3.57
CA ARG A 50 0.28 -5.19 -4.42
C ARG A 50 0.94 -5.54 -5.76
N LYS A 51 1.94 -6.42 -5.76
CA LYS A 51 2.60 -6.90 -6.99
C LYS A 51 1.63 -7.66 -7.88
N LEU A 52 0.87 -8.61 -7.32
CA LEU A 52 -0.14 -9.37 -8.05
C LEU A 52 -1.27 -8.48 -8.60
N ILE A 53 -1.73 -7.50 -7.84
CA ILE A 53 -2.71 -6.51 -8.32
C ILE A 53 -2.12 -5.73 -9.50
N GLY A 54 -0.84 -5.35 -9.42
CA GLY A 54 -0.12 -4.71 -10.52
C GLY A 54 -0.10 -5.56 -11.78
N THR A 55 0.28 -6.83 -11.67
CA THR A 55 0.33 -7.77 -12.80
C THR A 55 -1.05 -8.05 -13.38
N VAL A 56 -2.07 -8.23 -12.54
CA VAL A 56 -3.46 -8.43 -13.00
C VAL A 56 -3.99 -7.18 -13.73
N LYS A 57 -3.66 -5.97 -13.24
CA LYS A 57 -4.01 -4.72 -13.92
C LYS A 57 -3.32 -4.59 -15.28
N SER A 58 -2.03 -4.92 -15.39
CA SER A 58 -1.33 -4.90 -16.68
C SER A 58 -1.89 -5.93 -17.66
N SER A 59 -2.15 -7.17 -17.21
CA SER A 59 -2.75 -8.21 -18.05
C SER A 59 -4.16 -7.83 -18.50
N ARG A 60 -4.94 -7.15 -17.63
CA ARG A 60 -6.26 -6.60 -18.00
C ARG A 60 -6.14 -5.53 -19.10
N ALA A 61 -5.20 -4.60 -18.97
CA ALA A 61 -4.98 -3.57 -19.98
C ALA A 61 -4.59 -4.17 -21.34
N GLU A 62 -3.69 -5.16 -21.34
CA GLU A 62 -3.28 -5.85 -22.57
C GLU A 62 -4.43 -6.67 -23.19
N ARG A 63 -5.21 -7.37 -22.36
CA ARG A 63 -6.44 -8.05 -22.81
C ARG A 63 -7.43 -7.07 -23.44
N ASP A 64 -7.64 -5.90 -22.83
CA ASP A 64 -8.56 -4.88 -23.36
C ASP A 64 -8.05 -4.30 -24.69
N ARG A 65 -6.73 -4.10 -24.82
CA ARG A 65 -6.09 -3.71 -26.09
C ARG A 65 -6.29 -4.79 -27.16
N LEU A 66 -5.97 -6.04 -26.89
CA LEU A 66 -6.17 -7.14 -27.85
C LEU A 66 -7.63 -7.31 -28.24
N THR A 67 -8.56 -7.11 -27.31
CA THR A 67 -10.00 -7.17 -27.57
C THR A 67 -10.44 -6.06 -28.53
N LYS A 68 -9.92 -4.84 -28.36
CA LYS A 68 -10.14 -3.74 -29.32
C LYS A 68 -9.56 -4.06 -30.68
N GLU A 69 -8.32 -4.54 -30.75
CA GLU A 69 -7.69 -4.92 -32.02
C GLU A 69 -8.45 -6.05 -32.74
N VAL A 70 -8.96 -7.04 -32.00
CA VAL A 70 -9.81 -8.11 -32.54
C VAL A 70 -11.11 -7.53 -33.10
N ARG A 71 -11.71 -6.55 -32.42
CA ARG A 71 -12.93 -5.88 -32.92
C ARG A 71 -12.67 -5.12 -34.21
N GLU A 72 -11.60 -4.34 -34.28
CA GLU A 72 -11.22 -3.61 -35.49
C GLU A 72 -10.91 -4.55 -36.66
N LEU A 73 -10.19 -5.66 -36.41
CA LEU A 73 -9.94 -6.67 -37.44
C LEU A 73 -11.23 -7.36 -37.89
N LYS A 74 -12.19 -7.61 -36.99
CA LYS A 74 -13.51 -8.16 -37.35
C LYS A 74 -14.28 -7.19 -38.24
N GLU A 75 -14.23 -5.89 -37.96
CA GLU A 75 -14.86 -4.86 -38.81
C GLU A 75 -14.19 -4.79 -40.20
N LYS A 76 -12.84 -4.82 -40.26
CA LYS A 76 -12.10 -4.89 -41.54
C LYS A 76 -12.47 -6.15 -42.34
N ARG A 77 -12.52 -7.32 -41.68
CA ARG A 77 -12.92 -8.58 -42.32
C ARG A 77 -14.37 -8.53 -42.82
N ALA A 78 -15.28 -7.87 -42.10
CA ALA A 78 -16.66 -7.70 -42.53
C ALA A 78 -16.74 -6.86 -43.83
N LYS A 79 -16.01 -5.73 -43.88
CA LYS A 79 -15.90 -4.90 -45.09
C LYS A 79 -15.33 -5.69 -46.28
N LEU A 80 -14.22 -6.40 -46.07
CA LEU A 80 -13.63 -7.27 -47.10
C LEU A 80 -14.62 -8.36 -47.56
N SER A 81 -15.35 -8.97 -46.64
CA SER A 81 -16.36 -9.99 -46.98
C SER A 81 -17.49 -9.42 -47.83
N ASP A 82 -17.91 -8.18 -47.57
CA ASP A 82 -18.95 -7.51 -48.36
C ASP A 82 -18.44 -7.08 -49.75
N GLU A 83 -17.19 -6.62 -49.85
CA GLU A 83 -16.52 -6.34 -51.12
C GLU A 83 -16.36 -7.61 -51.97
N ILE A 84 -15.92 -8.71 -51.35
CA ILE A 84 -15.83 -10.03 -51.99
C ILE A 84 -17.21 -10.45 -52.51
N LYS A 85 -18.28 -10.31 -51.73
CA LYS A 85 -19.65 -10.63 -52.18
C LYS A 85 -20.07 -9.79 -53.37
N LYS A 86 -19.78 -8.49 -53.39
CA LYS A 86 -20.09 -7.59 -54.52
C LYS A 86 -19.33 -8.02 -55.78
N LYS A 87 -18.02 -8.23 -55.68
CA LYS A 87 -17.17 -8.68 -56.79
C LYS A 87 -17.56 -10.07 -57.32
N ILE A 88 -17.91 -11.01 -56.43
CA ILE A 88 -18.46 -12.32 -56.83
C ILE A 88 -19.81 -12.15 -57.56
N GLY A 89 -20.65 -11.22 -57.13
CA GLY A 89 -21.89 -10.87 -57.82
C GLY A 89 -21.64 -10.35 -59.24
N GLU A 90 -20.69 -9.44 -59.41
CA GLU A 90 -20.24 -8.93 -60.71
C GLU A 90 -19.67 -10.06 -61.58
N ALA A 91 -18.79 -10.90 -61.02
CA ALA A 91 -18.23 -12.06 -61.71
C ALA A 91 -19.33 -13.03 -62.17
N LYS A 92 -20.33 -13.31 -61.34
CA LYS A 92 -21.48 -14.18 -61.71
C LYS A 92 -22.32 -13.57 -62.82
N LYS A 93 -22.59 -12.25 -62.79
CA LYS A 93 -23.32 -11.56 -63.87
C LYS A 93 -22.54 -11.65 -65.18
N LEU A 94 -21.24 -11.33 -65.14
CA LEU A 94 -20.35 -11.40 -66.29
C LEU A 94 -20.27 -12.84 -66.84
N ASN A 95 -20.19 -13.84 -65.97
CA ASN A 95 -20.14 -15.25 -66.38
C ASN A 95 -21.48 -15.74 -66.96
N SER A 96 -22.60 -15.22 -66.46
CA SER A 96 -23.93 -15.51 -67.03
C SER A 96 -24.10 -14.87 -68.42
N GLU A 97 -23.58 -13.66 -68.62
CA GLU A 97 -23.54 -13.02 -69.95
C GLU A 97 -22.62 -13.79 -70.90
N LYS A 98 -21.44 -14.23 -70.44
CA LYS A 98 -20.57 -15.13 -71.20
C LYS A 98 -21.27 -16.41 -71.62
N ASP A 99 -21.94 -17.09 -70.70
CA ASP A 99 -22.64 -18.34 -71.01
C ASP A 99 -23.79 -18.13 -72.01
N LYS A 100 -24.49 -16.99 -71.95
CA LYS A 100 -25.51 -16.62 -72.94
C LYS A 100 -24.89 -16.38 -74.32
N VAL A 101 -23.77 -15.65 -74.40
CA VAL A 101 -23.08 -15.39 -75.68
C VAL A 101 -22.52 -16.70 -76.27
N ARG A 102 -21.88 -17.51 -75.44
CA ARG A 102 -21.31 -18.81 -75.83
C ARG A 102 -22.39 -19.80 -76.31
N LYS A 103 -23.54 -19.87 -75.63
CA LYS A 103 -24.68 -20.72 -76.04
C LYS A 103 -25.38 -20.22 -77.31
N LYS A 104 -25.52 -18.90 -77.48
CA LYS A 104 -26.16 -18.32 -78.68
C LYS A 104 -25.36 -18.58 -79.96
N GLN A 105 -24.03 -18.66 -79.87
CA GLN A 105 -23.18 -18.68 -81.06
C GLN A 105 -22.57 -20.06 -81.38
N SER A 106 -22.79 -21.10 -80.56
CA SER A 106 -22.18 -22.44 -80.76
C SER A 106 -20.66 -22.39 -81.02
N ILE A 107 -19.98 -21.38 -80.47
CA ILE A 107 -18.55 -21.16 -80.69
C ILE A 107 -17.79 -22.20 -79.85
N LYS A 108 -17.34 -23.26 -80.53
CA LYS A 108 -16.34 -24.22 -80.02
C LYS A 108 -14.96 -23.98 -80.63
N ALA A 109 -14.83 -23.08 -81.59
CA ALA A 109 -13.61 -22.89 -82.35
C ALA A 109 -12.64 -21.93 -81.64
N ASP A 110 -11.37 -22.31 -81.63
CA ASP A 110 -10.27 -21.56 -81.03
C ASP A 110 -9.94 -20.31 -81.89
N PRO A 111 -9.93 -19.08 -81.33
CA PRO A 111 -9.61 -17.86 -82.07
C PRO A 111 -8.30 -17.95 -82.86
N TYR A 112 -7.29 -18.65 -82.32
CA TYR A 112 -5.99 -18.78 -82.98
C TYR A 112 -6.07 -19.66 -84.23
N LYS A 113 -6.84 -20.74 -84.18
CA LYS A 113 -7.09 -21.62 -85.33
C LYS A 113 -7.90 -20.93 -86.41
N LEU A 114 -8.92 -20.15 -86.03
CA LEU A 114 -9.71 -19.39 -86.99
C LEU A 114 -8.88 -18.34 -87.74
N LYS A 115 -7.99 -17.64 -87.03
CA LYS A 115 -7.10 -16.66 -87.65
C LYS A 115 -6.17 -17.32 -88.68
N LYS A 116 -5.58 -18.45 -88.33
CA LYS A 116 -4.69 -19.21 -89.21
C LYS A 116 -5.43 -19.75 -90.44
N GLU A 117 -6.64 -20.28 -90.27
CA GLU A 117 -7.47 -20.74 -91.39
C GLU A 117 -7.85 -19.58 -92.32
N ILE A 118 -8.13 -18.38 -91.79
CA ILE A 118 -8.40 -17.19 -92.61
C ILE A 118 -7.15 -16.79 -93.41
N GLU A 119 -5.98 -16.73 -92.78
CA GLU A 119 -4.70 -16.42 -93.45
C GLU A 119 -4.35 -17.45 -94.53
N GLU A 120 -4.59 -18.75 -94.28
CA GLU A 120 -4.37 -19.82 -95.27
C GLU A 120 -5.33 -19.70 -96.47
N MET A 121 -6.61 -19.39 -96.24
CA MET A 121 -7.58 -19.18 -97.33
C MET A 121 -7.32 -17.90 -98.12
N GLU A 122 -6.84 -16.83 -97.49
CA GLU A 122 -6.43 -15.59 -98.16
C GLU A 122 -5.17 -15.82 -99.00
N SER A 123 -4.18 -16.53 -98.46
CA SER A 123 -2.98 -16.92 -99.20
C SER A 123 -3.30 -17.80 -100.41
N MET A 124 -4.27 -18.72 -100.29
CA MET A 124 -4.72 -19.57 -101.40
C MET A 124 -5.36 -18.76 -102.54
N ILE A 125 -6.11 -17.69 -102.23
CA ILE A 125 -6.65 -16.77 -103.24
C ILE A 125 -5.53 -15.97 -103.93
N GLU A 126 -4.51 -15.52 -103.18
CA GLU A 126 -3.41 -14.71 -103.70
C GLU A 126 -2.41 -15.50 -104.54
N THR A 127 -2.21 -16.79 -104.27
CA THR A 127 -1.14 -17.59 -104.88
C THR A 127 -1.60 -18.65 -105.89
N GLU A 128 -2.87 -19.09 -105.87
CA GLU A 128 -3.37 -20.10 -106.81
C GLU A 128 -4.26 -19.51 -107.91
N ALA A 129 -4.03 -19.89 -109.17
CA ALA A 129 -4.90 -19.53 -110.29
C ALA A 129 -6.19 -20.38 -110.27
N MET A 130 -7.25 -19.85 -109.66
CA MET A 130 -8.54 -20.54 -109.51
C MET A 130 -9.58 -20.09 -110.54
N SER A 131 -10.65 -20.88 -110.70
CA SER A 131 -11.83 -20.39 -111.44
C SER A 131 -12.61 -19.38 -110.59
N PHE A 132 -13.17 -18.36 -111.23
CA PHE A 132 -13.92 -17.26 -110.59
C PHE A 132 -15.00 -17.75 -109.60
N GLN A 133 -15.66 -18.88 -109.88
CA GLN A 133 -16.66 -19.46 -108.97
C GLN A 133 -16.07 -20.01 -107.66
N LYS A 134 -14.87 -20.63 -107.71
CA LYS A 134 -14.20 -21.14 -106.52
C LYS A 134 -13.65 -20.01 -105.66
N GLU A 135 -13.13 -18.97 -106.31
CA GLU A 135 -12.67 -17.75 -105.66
C GLU A 135 -13.82 -17.06 -104.90
N GLN A 136 -14.99 -16.91 -105.53
CA GLN A 136 -16.18 -16.40 -104.85
C GLN A 136 -16.60 -17.25 -103.64
N GLN A 137 -16.58 -18.59 -103.76
CA GLN A 137 -16.93 -19.47 -102.65
C GLN A 137 -15.96 -19.36 -101.47
N LEU A 138 -14.65 -19.24 -101.74
CA LEU A 138 -13.64 -18.97 -100.72
C LEU A 138 -13.85 -17.60 -100.07
N MET A 139 -14.17 -16.57 -100.86
CA MET A 139 -14.44 -15.23 -100.35
C MET A 139 -15.64 -15.19 -99.39
N VAL A 140 -16.72 -15.93 -99.70
CA VAL A 140 -17.88 -16.09 -98.80
C VAL A 140 -17.49 -16.79 -97.51
N LYS A 141 -16.69 -17.87 -97.58
CA LYS A 141 -16.19 -18.61 -96.41
C LYS A 141 -15.26 -17.76 -95.54
N ILE A 142 -14.37 -16.97 -96.14
CA ILE A 142 -13.50 -16.02 -95.43
C ILE A 142 -14.35 -14.98 -94.71
N LYS A 143 -15.40 -14.45 -95.36
CA LYS A 143 -16.31 -13.47 -94.75
C LYS A 143 -17.07 -14.06 -93.56
N GLU A 144 -17.54 -15.30 -93.65
CA GLU A 144 -18.15 -16.02 -92.53
C GLU A 144 -17.17 -16.25 -91.38
N LYS A 145 -15.95 -16.72 -91.67
CA LYS A 145 -14.92 -16.96 -90.65
C LYS A 145 -14.41 -15.67 -90.02
N ARG A 146 -14.23 -14.59 -90.77
CA ARG A 146 -13.90 -13.25 -90.23
C ARG A 146 -15.00 -12.78 -89.28
N LYS A 147 -16.29 -12.98 -89.63
CA LYS A 147 -17.42 -12.64 -88.76
C LYS A 147 -17.40 -13.47 -87.45
N GLN A 148 -17.11 -14.76 -87.54
CA GLN A 148 -16.92 -15.62 -86.36
C GLN A 148 -15.70 -15.16 -85.51
N TYR A 149 -14.60 -14.77 -86.15
CA TYR A 149 -13.41 -14.29 -85.46
C TYR A 149 -13.65 -12.97 -84.70
N ASP A 150 -14.35 -12.00 -85.30
CA ASP A 150 -14.70 -10.74 -84.63
C ASP A 150 -15.62 -10.96 -83.43
N GLU A 151 -16.54 -11.92 -83.52
CA GLU A 151 -17.41 -12.32 -82.41
C GLU A 151 -16.61 -13.01 -81.29
N ILE A 152 -15.67 -13.90 -81.62
CA ILE A 152 -14.76 -14.53 -80.65
C ILE A 152 -13.86 -13.49 -79.97
N LYS A 153 -13.36 -12.50 -80.72
CA LYS A 153 -12.51 -11.43 -80.18
C LYS A 153 -13.26 -10.59 -79.14
N LYS A 154 -14.55 -10.31 -79.34
CA LYS A 154 -15.40 -9.66 -78.33
C LYS A 154 -15.52 -10.52 -77.07
N ILE A 155 -15.70 -11.83 -77.23
CA ILE A 155 -15.75 -12.78 -76.12
C ILE A 155 -14.41 -12.82 -75.36
N SER A 156 -13.28 -12.77 -76.07
CA SER A 156 -11.94 -12.73 -75.48
C SER A 156 -11.75 -11.51 -74.55
N GLY A 157 -12.24 -10.33 -74.94
CA GLY A 157 -12.20 -9.15 -74.05
C GLY A 157 -13.02 -9.33 -72.77
N VAL A 158 -14.12 -10.11 -72.82
CA VAL A 158 -14.90 -10.48 -71.63
C VAL A 158 -14.18 -11.56 -70.80
N PHE A 159 -13.35 -12.41 -71.43
CA PHE A 159 -12.46 -13.32 -70.70
C PHE A 159 -11.41 -12.57 -69.89
N ASP A 160 -10.76 -11.57 -70.49
CA ASP A 160 -9.74 -10.77 -69.79
C ASP A 160 -10.33 -9.98 -68.61
N THR A 161 -11.51 -9.38 -68.76
CA THR A 161 -12.16 -8.66 -67.65
C THR A 161 -12.58 -9.60 -66.52
N SER A 162 -13.06 -10.79 -66.85
CA SER A 162 -13.39 -11.81 -65.85
C SER A 162 -12.17 -12.36 -65.13
N HIS A 163 -11.05 -12.56 -65.84
CA HIS A 163 -9.80 -12.96 -65.20
C HIS A 163 -9.34 -11.90 -64.21
N LYS A 164 -9.37 -10.62 -64.60
CA LYS A 164 -9.06 -9.51 -63.69
C LYS A 164 -9.97 -9.49 -62.45
N ILE A 165 -11.28 -9.66 -62.62
CA ILE A 165 -12.23 -9.71 -61.49
C ILE A 165 -11.93 -10.92 -60.59
N ASN A 166 -11.63 -12.08 -61.17
CA ASN A 166 -11.28 -13.27 -60.38
C ASN A 166 -9.95 -13.08 -59.62
N ASP A 167 -8.94 -12.48 -60.24
CA ASP A 167 -7.67 -12.16 -59.59
C ASP A 167 -7.86 -11.18 -58.43
N GLU A 168 -8.73 -10.17 -58.59
CA GLU A 168 -9.12 -9.25 -57.51
C GLU A 168 -9.85 -9.98 -56.37
N ILE A 169 -10.77 -10.89 -56.69
CA ILE A 169 -11.46 -11.72 -55.68
C ILE A 169 -10.47 -12.57 -54.91
N ASP A 170 -9.51 -13.20 -55.59
CA ASP A 170 -8.53 -14.06 -54.95
C ASP A 170 -7.56 -13.27 -54.07
N LYS A 171 -7.20 -12.03 -54.46
CA LYS A 171 -6.45 -11.10 -53.59
C LYS A 171 -7.24 -10.74 -52.34
N LEU A 172 -8.50 -10.30 -52.49
CA LEU A 172 -9.36 -9.93 -51.36
C LEU A 172 -9.61 -11.13 -50.42
N LYS A 173 -9.77 -12.34 -50.96
CA LYS A 173 -9.88 -13.56 -50.15
C LYS A 173 -8.63 -13.81 -49.32
N LYS A 174 -7.43 -13.69 -49.91
CA LYS A 174 -6.17 -13.83 -49.16
C LYS A 174 -6.09 -12.83 -48.01
N GLU A 175 -6.43 -11.56 -48.26
CA GLU A 175 -6.45 -10.53 -47.21
C GLU A 175 -7.48 -10.85 -46.11
N ALA A 176 -8.66 -11.35 -46.48
CA ALA A 176 -9.69 -11.75 -45.52
C ALA A 176 -9.28 -12.98 -44.68
N ASP A 177 -8.58 -13.94 -45.29
CA ASP A 177 -8.05 -15.14 -44.61
C ASP A 177 -6.91 -14.78 -43.65
N GLU A 178 -6.02 -13.87 -44.05
CA GLU A 178 -4.98 -13.31 -43.19
C GLU A 178 -5.59 -12.55 -42.00
N ALA A 179 -6.59 -11.70 -42.24
CA ALA A 179 -7.34 -11.05 -41.18
C ALA A 179 -8.00 -12.06 -40.24
N HIS A 180 -8.56 -13.17 -40.78
CA HIS A 180 -9.15 -14.23 -39.98
C HIS A 180 -8.13 -14.94 -39.09
N ARG A 181 -6.97 -15.31 -39.63
CA ARG A 181 -5.87 -15.91 -38.86
C ARG A 181 -5.40 -14.97 -37.74
N ASN A 182 -5.24 -13.69 -38.05
CA ASN A 182 -4.86 -12.68 -37.06
C ASN A 182 -5.92 -12.51 -35.95
N ILE A 183 -7.21 -12.57 -36.30
CA ILE A 183 -8.30 -12.56 -35.30
C ILE A 183 -8.20 -13.78 -34.39
N GLN A 184 -8.00 -14.98 -34.93
CA GLN A 184 -7.90 -16.22 -34.14
C GLN A 184 -6.71 -16.15 -33.18
N LEU A 185 -5.53 -15.78 -33.67
CA LEU A 185 -4.31 -15.67 -32.85
C LEU A 185 -4.46 -14.64 -31.72
N LYS A 186 -5.02 -13.45 -32.03
CA LYS A 186 -5.23 -12.42 -31.01
C LYS A 186 -6.34 -12.79 -30.03
N ALA A 187 -7.39 -13.48 -30.50
CA ALA A 187 -8.46 -13.97 -29.64
C ALA A 187 -7.95 -15.04 -28.66
N GLU A 188 -7.13 -15.99 -29.12
CA GLU A 188 -6.52 -17.00 -28.26
C GLU A 188 -5.59 -16.37 -27.23
N LYS A 189 -4.75 -15.40 -27.63
CA LYS A 189 -3.91 -14.63 -26.70
C LYS A 189 -4.74 -13.86 -25.67
N SER A 190 -5.83 -13.22 -26.11
CA SER A 190 -6.75 -12.50 -25.22
C SER A 190 -7.42 -13.44 -24.21
N GLN A 191 -7.80 -14.65 -24.65
CA GLN A 191 -8.37 -15.66 -23.78
C GLN A 191 -7.37 -16.17 -22.74
N LYS A 192 -6.12 -16.46 -23.13
CA LYS A 192 -5.05 -16.85 -22.18
C LYS A 192 -4.82 -15.78 -21.12
N LEU A 193 -4.72 -14.52 -21.52
CA LEU A 193 -4.59 -13.39 -20.58
C LEU A 193 -5.82 -13.25 -19.67
N HIS A 194 -7.02 -13.57 -20.17
CA HIS A 194 -8.23 -13.58 -19.37
C HIS A 194 -8.22 -14.69 -18.31
N GLU A 195 -7.80 -15.89 -18.68
CA GLU A 195 -7.63 -17.03 -17.76
C GLU A 195 -6.58 -16.71 -16.69
N GLU A 196 -5.39 -16.23 -17.08
CA GLU A 196 -4.34 -15.78 -16.16
C GLU A 196 -4.83 -14.67 -15.22
N MET A 197 -5.63 -13.72 -15.72
CA MET A 197 -6.22 -12.65 -14.91
C MET A 197 -7.23 -13.19 -13.90
N ILE A 198 -8.02 -14.21 -14.25
CA ILE A 198 -8.96 -14.86 -13.32
C ILE A 198 -8.19 -15.61 -12.23
N GLU A 199 -7.18 -16.39 -12.61
CA GLU A 199 -6.33 -17.08 -11.63
C GLU A 199 -5.60 -16.11 -10.72
N GLY A 200 -5.05 -15.03 -11.27
CA GLY A 200 -4.44 -13.96 -10.51
C GLY A 200 -5.42 -13.29 -9.54
N SER A 201 -6.67 -13.06 -9.97
CA SER A 201 -7.72 -12.51 -9.10
C SER A 201 -8.07 -13.45 -7.95
N LYS A 202 -8.19 -14.76 -8.21
CA LYS A 202 -8.43 -15.77 -7.16
C LYS A 202 -7.31 -15.80 -6.13
N LYS A 203 -6.05 -15.80 -6.59
CA LYS A 203 -4.87 -15.75 -5.70
C LYS A 203 -4.85 -14.47 -4.87
N ILE A 204 -5.22 -13.33 -5.44
CA ILE A 204 -5.35 -12.06 -4.70
C ILE A 204 -6.42 -12.18 -3.62
N ASP A 205 -7.58 -12.77 -3.92
CA ASP A 205 -8.66 -12.92 -2.95
C ASP A 205 -8.30 -13.89 -1.83
N GLU A 206 -7.55 -14.97 -2.11
CA GLU A 206 -6.99 -15.87 -1.10
C GLU A 206 -5.98 -15.14 -0.19
N LEU A 207 -5.04 -14.39 -0.78
CA LEU A 207 -4.06 -13.63 -0.01
C LEU A 207 -4.72 -12.52 0.84
N LYS A 208 -5.79 -11.91 0.35
CA LYS A 208 -6.56 -10.93 1.14
C LYS A 208 -7.22 -11.56 2.36
N LYS A 209 -7.79 -12.77 2.23
CA LYS A 209 -8.32 -13.50 3.38
C LYS A 209 -7.22 -13.77 4.42
N HIS A 210 -6.03 -14.17 3.97
CA HIS A 210 -4.89 -14.31 4.86
C HIS A 210 -4.49 -12.96 5.49
N GLU A 211 -4.47 -11.87 4.73
CA GLU A 211 -4.20 -10.52 5.26
C GLU A 211 -5.22 -10.14 6.35
N ASP A 212 -6.51 -10.43 6.16
CA ASP A 212 -7.56 -10.21 7.16
C ASP A 212 -7.34 -11.06 8.44
N GLU A 213 -6.94 -12.33 8.31
CA GLU A 213 -6.57 -13.18 9.45
C GLU A 213 -5.37 -12.59 10.22
N TRP A 214 -4.37 -12.06 9.52
CA TRP A 214 -3.23 -11.37 10.13
C TRP A 214 -3.66 -10.09 10.82
N HIS A 215 -4.60 -9.33 10.25
CA HIS A 215 -5.16 -8.14 10.86
C HIS A 215 -5.82 -8.45 12.21
N VAL A 216 -6.65 -9.50 12.27
CA VAL A 216 -7.28 -9.95 13.53
C VAL A 216 -6.22 -10.31 14.57
N LYS A 217 -5.21 -11.12 14.20
CA LYS A 217 -4.12 -11.50 15.13
C LYS A 217 -3.32 -10.29 15.61
N ILE A 218 -3.02 -9.34 14.72
CA ILE A 218 -2.30 -8.11 15.07
C ILE A 218 -3.13 -7.28 16.05
N ASP A 219 -4.44 -7.17 15.85
CA ASP A 219 -5.31 -6.40 16.73
C ASP A 219 -5.47 -7.06 18.10
N GLU A 220 -5.52 -8.39 18.18
CA GLU A 220 -5.44 -9.13 19.45
C GLU A 220 -4.13 -8.85 20.19
N VAL A 221 -2.99 -8.90 19.48
CA VAL A 221 -1.67 -8.61 20.08
C VAL A 221 -1.56 -7.16 20.52
N LYS A 222 -2.11 -6.20 19.77
CA LYS A 222 -2.18 -4.79 20.19
C LYS A 222 -3.03 -4.59 21.44
N LYS A 223 -4.17 -5.27 21.56
CA LYS A 223 -5.00 -5.21 22.77
C LYS A 223 -4.23 -5.71 23.98
N ARG A 224 -3.60 -6.89 23.88
CA ARG A 224 -2.75 -7.44 24.94
C ARG A 224 -1.57 -6.52 25.28
N PHE A 225 -0.95 -5.91 24.28
CA PHE A 225 0.12 -4.94 24.49
C PHE A 225 -0.36 -3.73 25.29
N ASN A 226 -1.51 -3.17 24.94
CA ASN A 226 -2.10 -2.04 25.65
C ASN A 226 -2.47 -2.40 27.09
N GLU A 227 -3.10 -3.55 27.32
CA GLU A 227 -3.45 -4.05 28.65
C GLU A 227 -2.21 -4.20 29.56
N VAL A 228 -1.15 -4.84 29.04
CA VAL A 228 0.11 -5.02 29.80
C VAL A 228 0.81 -3.68 30.01
N ASN A 229 0.78 -2.78 29.02
CA ASN A 229 1.38 -1.46 29.14
C ASN A 229 0.64 -0.59 30.18
N GLU A 230 -0.69 -0.60 30.21
CA GLU A 230 -1.49 0.08 31.24
C GLU A 230 -1.19 -0.48 32.64
N GLY A 231 -1.16 -1.81 32.78
CA GLY A 231 -0.77 -2.47 34.02
C GLY A 231 0.64 -2.08 34.48
N LEU A 232 1.60 -2.00 33.54
CA LEU A 232 2.96 -1.54 33.82
C LEU A 232 2.99 -0.07 34.25
N GLN A 233 2.22 0.82 33.62
CA GLN A 233 2.15 2.24 34.00
C GLN A 233 1.64 2.42 35.44
N VAL A 234 0.56 1.72 35.80
CA VAL A 234 0.04 1.75 37.17
C VAL A 234 1.10 1.27 38.16
N LYS A 235 1.76 0.14 37.88
CA LYS A 235 2.82 -0.43 38.74
C LYS A 235 4.05 0.47 38.83
N LEU A 236 4.42 1.16 37.76
CA LEU A 236 5.50 2.16 37.78
C LEU A 236 5.12 3.36 38.65
N SER A 237 3.87 3.80 38.63
CA SER A 237 3.39 4.87 39.51
C SER A 237 3.37 4.47 40.99
N GLU A 238 2.97 3.23 41.30
CA GLU A 238 3.02 2.64 42.64
C GLU A 238 4.47 2.53 43.14
N MET A 239 5.37 2.04 42.27
CA MET A 239 6.80 1.97 42.57
C MET A 239 7.41 3.35 42.80
N ALA A 240 7.02 4.37 42.03
CA ALA A 240 7.48 5.74 42.23
C ALA A 240 7.04 6.29 43.61
N LYS A 241 5.77 6.09 43.99
CA LYS A 241 5.24 6.46 45.32
C LYS A 241 5.93 5.68 46.46
N ALA A 242 6.23 4.40 46.25
CA ALA A 242 6.96 3.60 47.22
C ALA A 242 8.42 4.09 47.36
N LYS A 243 9.04 4.50 46.25
CA LYS A 243 10.41 5.05 46.25
C LYS A 243 10.49 6.38 47.00
N THR A 244 9.56 7.32 46.79
CA THR A 244 9.55 8.58 47.54
C THR A 244 9.42 8.35 49.04
N LYS A 245 8.52 7.44 49.47
CA LYS A 245 8.37 7.05 50.87
C LYS A 245 9.64 6.43 51.46
N VAL A 246 10.38 5.63 50.67
CA VAL A 246 11.68 5.07 51.09
C VAL A 246 12.72 6.18 51.25
N ASP A 247 12.75 7.14 50.34
CA ASP A 247 13.69 8.27 50.38
C ASP A 247 13.39 9.19 51.57
N GLU A 248 12.11 9.50 51.85
CA GLU A 248 11.67 10.20 53.07
C GLU A 248 12.09 9.45 54.34
N THR A 249 11.82 8.14 54.40
CA THR A 249 12.22 7.29 55.54
C THR A 249 13.74 7.26 55.74
N ARG A 250 14.52 7.32 54.65
CA ARG A 250 15.99 7.37 54.68
C ARG A 250 16.48 8.72 55.19
N GLU A 251 15.88 9.81 54.74
CA GLU A 251 16.20 11.16 55.22
C GLU A 251 15.82 11.34 56.70
N ASP A 252 14.66 10.83 57.13
CA ASP A 252 14.27 10.81 58.56
C ASP A 252 15.29 10.03 59.39
N THR A 253 15.74 8.86 58.91
CA THR A 253 16.75 8.05 59.62
C THR A 253 18.11 8.75 59.65
N ARG A 254 18.47 9.48 58.60
CA ARG A 254 19.69 10.30 58.57
C ARG A 254 19.59 11.48 59.52
N TYR A 255 18.44 12.13 59.59
CA TYR A 255 18.16 13.22 60.50
C TYR A 255 18.17 12.76 61.96
N GLU A 256 17.51 11.65 62.30
CA GLU A 256 17.56 11.02 63.62
C GLU A 256 18.99 10.67 64.04
N ARG A 257 19.78 10.12 63.11
CA ARG A 257 21.19 9.80 63.38
C ARG A 257 22.01 11.06 63.62
N ARG A 258 21.87 12.09 62.77
CA ARG A 258 22.54 13.38 62.96
C ARG A 258 22.15 14.03 64.28
N SER A 259 20.86 14.14 64.58
CA SER A 259 20.39 14.70 65.85
C SER A 259 20.89 13.93 67.07
N ARG A 260 20.98 12.60 67.01
CA ARG A 260 21.60 11.79 68.07
C ARG A 260 23.10 12.06 68.17
N ASP A 261 23.80 12.07 67.04
CA ASP A 261 25.25 12.33 66.99
C ASP A 261 25.55 13.75 67.50
N ASP A 262 24.73 14.74 67.14
CA ASP A 262 24.79 16.14 67.59
C ASP A 262 24.48 16.28 69.09
N TYR A 263 23.49 15.54 69.61
CA TYR A 263 23.20 15.49 71.05
C TYR A 263 24.36 14.90 71.84
N LEU A 264 24.89 13.75 71.38
CA LEU A 264 26.05 13.11 72.00
C LEU A 264 27.31 13.98 71.90
N LEU A 265 27.45 14.74 70.82
CA LEU A 265 28.52 15.73 70.66
C LEU A 265 28.31 16.89 71.65
N GLY A 266 27.09 17.40 71.80
CA GLY A 266 26.73 18.45 72.76
C GLY A 266 26.98 18.06 74.23
N GLU A 267 26.65 16.84 74.64
CA GLU A 267 26.98 16.34 75.98
C GLU A 267 28.49 16.26 76.21
N LYS A 268 29.25 15.77 75.21
CA LYS A 268 30.71 15.73 75.27
C LYS A 268 31.31 17.13 75.33
N VAL A 269 30.77 18.08 74.57
CA VAL A 269 31.18 19.49 74.61
C VAL A 269 30.95 20.10 75.98
N LYS A 270 29.78 19.88 76.60
CA LYS A 270 29.48 20.36 77.96
C LYS A 270 30.43 19.75 79.00
N ALA A 271 30.72 18.46 78.88
CA ALA A 271 31.69 17.78 79.77
C ALA A 271 33.11 18.33 79.61
N VAL A 272 33.52 18.68 78.39
CA VAL A 272 34.81 19.34 78.10
C VAL A 272 34.84 20.77 78.67
N GLN A 273 33.76 21.54 78.50
CA GLN A 273 33.62 22.89 79.07
C GLN A 273 33.67 22.89 80.60
N GLU A 274 33.01 21.92 81.27
CA GLU A 274 33.09 21.80 82.72
C GLU A 274 34.50 21.44 83.22
N LYS A 275 35.23 20.58 82.50
CA LYS A 275 36.63 20.26 82.81
C LYS A 275 37.55 21.47 82.61
N MET A 276 37.30 22.30 81.59
CA MET A 276 37.98 23.58 81.40
C MET A 276 37.69 24.55 82.55
N ARG A 277 36.43 24.67 82.96
CA ARG A 277 35.99 25.57 84.05
C ARG A 277 36.56 25.14 85.42
N LYS A 278 36.80 23.84 85.62
CA LYS A 278 37.44 23.26 86.82
C LYS A 278 38.98 23.22 86.75
N GLY A 279 39.58 23.59 85.61
CA GLY A 279 41.05 23.66 85.45
C GLY A 279 41.76 22.30 85.37
N GLU A 280 41.06 21.23 84.99
CA GLU A 280 41.63 19.88 84.87
C GLU A 280 42.35 19.68 83.52
N LYS A 281 43.31 18.74 83.46
CA LYS A 281 44.07 18.46 82.22
C LYS A 281 43.15 17.85 81.15
N LEU A 282 43.10 18.47 79.97
CA LEU A 282 42.34 17.97 78.83
C LEU A 282 43.00 16.74 78.18
N THR A 283 42.18 15.78 77.74
CA THR A 283 42.65 14.57 77.03
C THR A 283 42.70 14.82 75.51
N THR A 284 43.48 14.04 74.74
CA THR A 284 43.55 14.13 73.28
C THR A 284 42.17 14.00 72.60
N ASP A 285 41.29 13.16 73.14
CA ASP A 285 39.92 13.02 72.64
C ASP A 285 39.06 14.27 72.90
N ASP A 286 39.29 14.97 74.02
CA ASP A 286 38.60 16.20 74.38
C ASP A 286 39.02 17.37 73.44
N LEU A 287 40.30 17.39 73.02
CA LEU A 287 40.83 18.35 72.03
C LEU A 287 40.25 18.12 70.63
N ILE A 288 40.03 16.85 70.24
CA ILE A 288 39.40 16.50 68.96
C ILE A 288 37.94 16.96 68.94
N VAL A 289 37.21 16.76 70.04
CA VAL A 289 35.83 17.26 70.19
C VAL A 289 35.81 18.78 70.06
N MET A 290 36.70 19.50 70.76
CA MET A 290 36.81 20.96 70.68
C MET A 290 37.11 21.46 69.25
N SER A 291 38.07 20.85 68.55
CA SER A 291 38.41 21.21 67.17
C SER A 291 37.28 20.92 66.18
N SER A 292 36.49 19.87 66.43
CA SER A 292 35.32 19.54 65.60
C SER A 292 34.10 20.43 65.87
N SER A 293 34.02 21.03 67.07
CA SER A 293 32.91 21.87 67.53
C SER A 293 33.17 23.38 67.38
N GLY A 294 34.41 23.81 67.13
CA GLY A 294 34.76 25.20 66.85
C GLY A 294 34.71 26.14 68.06
N ILE A 295 34.93 25.62 69.28
CA ILE A 295 34.91 26.42 70.52
C ILE A 295 36.34 26.83 70.85
N ASP A 296 36.73 28.07 70.59
CA ASP A 296 38.09 28.56 70.81
C ASP A 296 38.27 29.37 72.11
N ASN A 297 37.20 29.74 72.84
CA ASN A 297 37.32 30.59 74.04
C ASN A 297 36.19 30.37 75.09
N PRO A 298 36.49 30.28 76.40
CA PRO A 298 35.49 30.03 77.46
C PRO A 298 34.86 31.29 78.10
N GLU A 299 35.09 32.51 77.60
CA GLU A 299 34.53 33.75 78.17
C GLU A 299 33.39 34.40 77.35
N ASP A 300 32.94 33.80 76.25
CA ASP A 300 31.76 34.29 75.51
C ASP A 300 30.48 33.67 76.10
N ASP A 301 30.11 34.12 77.30
CA ASP A 301 28.75 34.03 77.83
C ASP A 301 27.87 35.12 77.16
N GLU A 302 27.75 35.13 75.83
CA GLU A 302 26.65 35.83 75.15
C GLU A 302 26.14 35.02 73.94
N ASP A 303 24.91 34.54 74.12
CA ASP A 303 23.90 34.26 73.09
C ASP A 303 23.91 32.92 72.34
N PHE A 304 23.61 31.85 73.08
CA PHE A 304 23.02 30.62 72.55
C PHE A 304 21.47 30.63 72.53
N GLY A 305 20.84 31.79 72.80
CA GLY A 305 19.38 31.95 72.83
C GLY A 305 18.79 32.36 71.48
N GLU A 306 19.53 33.11 70.67
CA GLU A 306 19.03 33.60 69.39
C GLU A 306 18.85 32.53 68.30
N GLU A 307 19.49 31.37 68.39
CA GLU A 307 19.31 30.30 67.39
C GLU A 307 18.04 29.47 67.60
N GLU A 308 17.58 29.28 68.85
CA GLU A 308 16.29 28.64 69.12
C GLU A 308 15.13 29.60 68.82
N GLU A 309 15.22 30.88 69.21
CA GLU A 309 14.20 31.87 68.85
C GLU A 309 14.10 32.11 67.33
N LYS A 310 15.22 32.09 66.59
CA LYS A 310 15.19 32.19 65.11
C LYS A 310 14.66 30.91 64.43
N LYS A 311 14.76 29.74 65.08
CA LYS A 311 14.21 28.47 64.58
C LYS A 311 12.70 28.35 64.90
N GLU A 312 12.28 28.77 66.10
CA GLU A 312 10.85 28.88 66.47
C GLU A 312 10.14 29.96 65.65
N ALA A 313 10.73 31.15 65.47
CA ALA A 313 10.15 32.20 64.62
C ALA A 313 10.10 31.83 63.12
N LYS A 314 11.00 30.95 62.65
CA LYS A 314 10.92 30.38 61.28
C LYS A 314 9.88 29.26 61.19
N ALA A 315 9.67 28.49 62.25
CA ALA A 315 8.63 27.47 62.30
C ALA A 315 7.23 28.11 62.37
N GLU A 316 7.03 29.13 63.20
CA GLU A 316 5.79 29.89 63.29
C GLU A 316 5.46 30.62 61.98
N LYS A 317 6.44 31.28 61.33
CA LYS A 317 6.21 31.91 60.01
C LYS A 317 5.87 30.91 58.90
N LYS A 318 6.35 29.67 59.00
CA LYS A 318 6.06 28.61 58.02
C LYS A 318 4.69 27.97 58.26
N GLU A 319 4.28 27.87 59.53
CA GLU A 319 2.94 27.42 59.91
C GLU A 319 1.87 28.48 59.59
N GLU A 320 2.19 29.76 59.78
CA GLU A 320 1.30 30.89 59.43
C GLU A 320 1.17 31.05 57.90
N ALA A 321 2.23 30.77 57.14
CA ALA A 321 2.19 30.72 55.67
C ALA A 321 1.34 29.55 55.15
N ASN A 322 1.44 28.36 55.75
CA ASN A 322 0.59 27.21 55.39
C ASN A 322 -0.89 27.45 55.75
N LYS A 323 -1.19 28.03 56.92
CA LYS A 323 -2.58 28.40 57.29
C LYS A 323 -3.16 29.48 56.38
N ALA A 324 -2.35 30.39 55.85
CA ALA A 324 -2.78 31.38 54.87
C ALA A 324 -3.00 30.79 53.46
N GLU A 325 -2.29 29.71 53.12
CA GLU A 325 -2.46 28.97 51.86
C GLU A 325 -3.69 28.06 51.92
N GLU A 326 -3.93 27.36 53.03
CA GLU A 326 -5.16 26.59 53.28
C GLU A 326 -6.41 27.49 53.30
N LYS A 327 -6.36 28.66 53.95
CA LYS A 327 -7.48 29.63 53.88
C LYS A 327 -7.71 30.18 52.47
N LYS A 328 -6.66 30.31 51.65
CA LYS A 328 -6.81 30.72 50.24
C LYS A 328 -7.42 29.61 49.38
N GLU A 329 -7.13 28.35 49.66
CA GLU A 329 -7.78 27.20 49.02
C GLU A 329 -9.24 27.04 49.48
N GLU A 330 -9.56 27.22 50.77
CA GLU A 330 -10.94 27.20 51.27
C GLU A 330 -11.79 28.34 50.68
N ILE A 331 -11.26 29.56 50.57
CA ILE A 331 -11.96 30.69 49.92
C ILE A 331 -12.13 30.46 48.40
N LYS A 332 -11.25 29.66 47.77
CA LYS A 332 -11.38 29.26 46.36
C LYS A 332 -12.42 28.16 46.19
N ALA A 333 -12.48 27.19 47.10
CA ALA A 333 -13.47 26.13 47.12
C ALA A 333 -14.89 26.68 47.40
N GLU A 334 -15.06 27.61 48.35
CA GLU A 334 -16.36 28.27 48.60
C GLU A 334 -16.84 29.14 47.44
N LYS A 335 -15.93 29.64 46.59
CA LYS A 335 -16.28 30.37 45.36
C LYS A 335 -16.63 29.45 44.17
N GLU A 336 -16.18 28.21 44.17
CA GLU A 336 -16.54 27.22 43.14
C GLU A 336 -17.78 26.38 43.52
N GLU A 337 -18.17 26.32 44.80
CA GLU A 337 -19.35 25.58 45.27
C GLU A 337 -20.66 26.41 45.42
N LYS A 338 -20.67 27.69 45.04
CA LYS A 338 -21.93 28.43 44.83
C LYS A 338 -22.44 28.24 43.40
N PRO A 339 -23.55 27.52 43.20
CA PRO A 339 -24.04 27.19 41.87
C PRO A 339 -24.69 28.39 41.20
N ALA A 340 -24.51 28.45 39.88
CA ALA A 340 -25.46 28.92 38.88
C ALA A 340 -26.86 29.28 39.42
N ALA A 341 -27.09 30.57 39.67
CA ALA A 341 -28.43 31.12 39.92
C ALA A 341 -28.49 32.63 39.62
N GLU A 342 -27.94 33.10 38.49
CA GLU A 342 -28.23 34.46 38.01
C GLU A 342 -27.85 34.67 36.54
N GLU A 343 -28.44 33.88 35.61
CA GLU A 343 -28.43 34.22 34.19
C GLU A 343 -29.62 33.55 33.49
N GLY A 344 -30.82 34.06 33.80
CA GLY A 344 -32.06 33.47 33.29
C GLY A 344 -33.29 34.35 33.42
N GLN A 345 -33.16 35.67 33.56
CA GLN A 345 -34.27 36.62 33.44
C GLN A 345 -33.73 37.97 32.99
N GLN A 346 -33.62 38.17 31.67
CA GLN A 346 -33.76 39.46 30.98
C GLN A 346 -33.56 39.25 29.48
N LYS A 347 -34.66 38.95 28.78
CA LYS A 347 -34.93 39.32 27.38
C LYS A 347 -36.38 38.95 27.04
N GLN A 348 -37.29 39.74 27.60
CA GLN A 348 -38.58 40.06 26.98
C GLN A 348 -38.78 41.56 27.17
N GLU A 349 -38.43 42.31 26.13
CA GLU A 349 -39.23 43.38 25.53
C GLU A 349 -38.74 43.61 24.11
#